data_AF-A0A3N7BKB8-F1
#
_entry.id   AF-A0A3N7BKB8-F1
#
_cell.length_a   1.000
_cell.length_b   1.000
_cell.length_c   1.000
_cell.angle_alpha   90.00
_cell.angle_beta   90.00
_cell.angle_gamma   90.00
#
_symmetry.space_group_name_H-M   'P 1'
#
loop_
_entity.id
_entity.type
_entity.pdbx_description
1 polymer ?
#
loop_
_entity_poly.entity_id
_entity_poly.type
_entity_poly.pdbx_seq_one_letter_code
_entity_poly.pdbx_strand_id
1 'polypeptide(L)'
;MSSNELVYIATIIPLILVITVIIIIVLFIRKKNKLLFEKQQNELNYLSEINKAKIEIKDTILKQVASELHDNIGQILALNCMYIKSLKKEYSEEKMGMVGDLAEKALNEVRQLTKLLNDDLIRNYSLIEALRKLKEYLSKLSTLEIKLSILGNVVVLDANVELIIFRICQEFITNSLKHANCDQIDMALEYSETQLRVGLQDNGDGFDIAHISEGNGIFNFYNRAKMINAQIDVRSEESKGTALSLIYNFPNHG
;
A
#
# COMPACT_ATOMS: atom_id res chain seq x y z
N MET A 1 -12.31 -19.10 79.79
CA MET A 1 -11.95 -19.91 78.62
C MET A 1 -11.17 -21.11 79.09
N SER A 2 -11.59 -22.30 78.69
CA SER A 2 -10.83 -23.52 78.97
C SER A 2 -9.57 -23.55 78.08
N SER A 3 -8.48 -24.15 78.53
CA SER A 3 -7.22 -24.24 77.75
C SER A 3 -7.44 -24.83 76.35
N ASN A 4 -8.46 -25.68 76.20
CA ASN A 4 -8.82 -26.30 74.93
C ASN A 4 -9.40 -25.29 73.92
N GLU A 5 -10.21 -24.32 74.38
CA GLU A 5 -10.80 -23.28 73.51
C GLU A 5 -9.73 -22.38 72.88
N LEU A 6 -8.68 -22.05 73.64
CA LEU A 6 -7.54 -21.26 73.14
C LEU A 6 -6.77 -22.02 72.05
N VAL A 7 -6.58 -23.33 72.23
CA VAL A 7 -5.88 -24.18 71.26
C VAL A 7 -6.67 -24.31 69.95
N TYR A 8 -8.01 -24.40 70.01
CA TYR A 8 -8.85 -24.43 68.82
C TYR A 8 -8.80 -23.12 68.02
N ILE A 9 -8.90 -21.98 68.71
CA ILE A 9 -8.83 -20.66 68.08
C ILE A 9 -7.48 -20.45 67.38
N ALA A 10 -6.38 -20.84 68.04
CA ALA A 10 -5.02 -20.69 67.52
C ALA A 10 -4.72 -21.55 66.29
N THR A 11 -5.49 -22.62 66.04
CA THR A 11 -5.26 -23.56 64.93
C THR A 11 -6.26 -23.40 63.79
N ILE A 12 -7.54 -23.16 64.10
CA ILE A 12 -8.61 -23.07 63.09
C ILE A 12 -8.56 -21.73 62.34
N ILE A 13 -8.30 -20.62 63.02
CA ILE A 13 -8.28 -19.29 62.38
C ILE A 13 -7.19 -19.19 61.29
N PRO A 14 -5.93 -19.59 61.54
CA PRO A 14 -4.91 -19.61 60.49
C PRO A 14 -5.27 -20.53 59.33
N LEU A 15 -5.88 -21.68 59.60
CA LEU A 15 -6.31 -22.63 58.56
C LEU A 15 -7.37 -22.01 57.65
N ILE A 16 -8.39 -21.35 58.22
CA ILE A 16 -9.41 -20.65 57.46
C ILE A 16 -8.78 -19.54 56.62
N LEU A 17 -7.86 -18.76 57.20
CA LEU A 17 -7.18 -17.68 56.48
C LEU A 17 -6.37 -18.21 55.30
N VAL A 18 -5.64 -19.32 55.46
CA VAL A 18 -4.92 -19.98 54.37
C VAL A 18 -5.88 -20.44 53.27
N ILE A 19 -7.01 -21.07 53.64
CA ILE A 19 -8.04 -21.51 52.68
C ILE A 19 -8.62 -20.31 51.91
N THR A 20 -8.94 -19.22 52.60
CA THR A 20 -9.46 -17.99 51.98
C THR A 20 -8.45 -17.40 50.99
N VAL A 21 -7.17 -17.34 51.36
CA VAL A 21 -6.10 -16.86 50.46
C VAL A 21 -5.97 -17.76 49.23
N ILE A 22 -6.00 -19.09 49.40
CA ILE A 22 -5.96 -20.04 48.29
C ILE A 22 -7.15 -19.82 47.34
N ILE A 23 -8.37 -19.65 47.88
CA ILE A 23 -9.56 -19.39 47.07
C ILE A 23 -9.40 -18.08 46.28
N ILE A 24 -8.94 -17.00 46.91
CA ILE A 24 -8.71 -15.72 46.24
C ILE A 24 -7.68 -15.86 45.11
N ILE A 25 -6.56 -16.54 45.36
CA ILE A 25 -5.52 -16.80 44.34
C ILE A 25 -6.10 -17.60 43.17
N VAL A 26 -6.87 -18.65 43.44
CA VAL A 26 -7.50 -19.48 42.39
C VAL A 26 -8.49 -18.65 41.56
N LEU A 27 -9.32 -17.83 42.19
CA LEU A 27 -10.26 -16.94 41.49
C LEU A 27 -9.52 -15.90 40.63
N PHE A 28 -8.45 -15.33 41.16
CA PHE A 28 -7.61 -14.37 40.43
C PHE A 28 -6.95 -15.02 39.21
N ILE A 29 -6.36 -16.21 39.34
CA ILE A 29 -5.77 -16.96 38.23
C ILE A 29 -6.83 -17.29 37.17
N ARG A 30 -8.02 -17.75 37.57
CA ARG A 30 -9.11 -18.05 36.64
C ARG A 30 -9.55 -16.81 35.85
N LYS A 31 -9.72 -15.68 36.53
CA LYS A 31 -10.11 -14.41 35.89
C LYS A 31 -9.02 -13.93 34.91
N LYS A 32 -7.75 -14.00 35.32
CA LYS A 32 -6.61 -13.64 34.46
C LYS A 32 -6.53 -14.52 33.22
N ASN A 33 -6.67 -15.84 33.38
CA ASN A 33 -6.63 -16.78 32.26
C ASN A 33 -7.80 -16.57 31.29
N LYS A 34 -9.00 -16.27 31.80
CA LYS A 34 -10.15 -15.95 30.96
C LYS A 34 -9.91 -14.68 30.13
N LEU A 35 -9.41 -13.62 30.75
CA LEU A 35 -9.07 -12.37 30.05
C LEU A 35 -7.97 -12.56 29.00
N LEU A 36 -6.96 -13.39 29.31
CA LEU A 36 -5.90 -13.70 28.36
C LEU A 36 -6.44 -14.46 27.15
N PHE A 37 -7.33 -15.43 27.39
CA PHE A 37 -7.99 -16.20 26.34
C PHE A 37 -8.89 -15.31 25.47
N GLU A 38 -9.69 -14.42 26.07
CA GLU A 38 -10.51 -13.44 25.34
C GLU A 38 -9.66 -12.51 24.48
N LYS A 39 -8.52 -12.03 24.99
CA LYS A 39 -7.57 -11.21 24.22
C LYS A 39 -7.00 -11.96 23.03
N GLN A 40 -6.54 -13.20 23.23
CA GLN A 40 -6.03 -14.05 22.15
C GLN A 40 -7.10 -14.30 21.09
N GLN A 41 -8.34 -14.57 21.50
CA GLN A 41 -9.45 -14.79 20.57
C GLN A 41 -9.77 -13.52 19.76
N ASN A 42 -9.77 -12.35 20.39
CA ASN A 42 -10.00 -11.08 19.71
C ASN A 42 -8.87 -10.76 18.73
N GLU A 43 -7.61 -11.04 19.07
CA GLU A 43 -6.46 -10.88 18.20
C GLU A 43 -6.54 -11.83 16.98
N LEU A 44 -6.90 -13.10 17.20
CA LEU A 44 -7.12 -14.06 16.11
C LEU A 44 -8.27 -13.63 15.18
N ASN A 45 -9.38 -13.16 15.74
CA ASN A 45 -10.51 -12.66 14.96
C ASN A 45 -10.10 -11.43 14.15
N TYR A 46 -9.37 -10.49 14.76
CA TYR A 46 -8.85 -9.30 14.09
C TYR A 46 -7.91 -9.65 12.92
N LEU A 47 -6.97 -10.57 13.15
CA LEU A 47 -6.08 -11.06 12.10
C LEU A 47 -6.84 -11.79 10.98
N SER A 48 -7.87 -12.55 11.32
CA SER A 48 -8.74 -13.23 10.35
C SER A 48 -9.48 -12.22 9.46
N GLU A 49 -10.06 -11.17 10.05
CA GLU A 49 -10.75 -10.10 9.30
C GLU A 49 -9.79 -9.34 8.37
N ILE A 50 -8.57 -9.01 8.83
CA ILE A 50 -7.54 -8.41 7.98
C ILE A 50 -7.19 -9.34 6.80
N ASN A 51 -7.01 -10.63 7.07
CA ASN A 51 -6.68 -11.59 6.03
C ASN A 51 -7.80 -11.74 4.99
N LYS A 52 -9.06 -11.78 5.43
CA LYS A 52 -10.22 -11.79 4.53
C LYS A 52 -10.26 -10.54 3.65
N ALA A 53 -10.14 -9.36 4.24
CA ALA A 53 -10.12 -8.10 3.49
C ALA A 53 -8.96 -8.08 2.48
N LYS A 54 -7.78 -8.59 2.86
CA LYS A 54 -6.62 -8.70 1.96
C LYS A 54 -6.89 -9.64 0.78
N ILE A 55 -7.57 -10.75 1.00
CA ILE A 55 -7.96 -11.70 -0.06
C ILE A 55 -8.97 -11.04 -1.01
N GLU A 56 -9.99 -10.38 -0.47
CA GLU A 56 -11.04 -9.73 -1.27
C GLU A 56 -10.48 -8.60 -2.15
N ILE A 57 -9.57 -7.79 -1.60
CA ILE A 57 -8.84 -6.76 -2.36
C ILE A 57 -8.02 -7.43 -3.47
N LYS A 58 -7.29 -8.51 -3.17
CA LYS A 58 -6.48 -9.23 -4.16
C LYS A 58 -7.35 -9.78 -5.29
N ASP A 59 -8.49 -10.37 -4.99
CA ASP A 59 -9.42 -10.92 -5.98
C ASP A 59 -10.01 -9.81 -6.87
N THR A 60 -10.32 -8.66 -6.30
CA THR A 60 -10.80 -7.48 -7.04
C THR A 60 -9.75 -6.98 -8.02
N ILE A 61 -8.49 -6.86 -7.57
CA ILE A 61 -7.36 -6.46 -8.42
C ILE A 61 -7.15 -7.47 -9.55
N LEU A 62 -7.17 -8.78 -9.26
CA LEU A 62 -7.02 -9.81 -10.28
C LEU A 62 -8.13 -9.75 -11.34
N LYS A 63 -9.37 -9.46 -10.94
CA LYS A 63 -10.49 -9.28 -11.87
C LYS A 63 -10.32 -8.04 -12.76
N GLN A 64 -9.90 -6.91 -12.19
CA GLN A 64 -9.64 -5.69 -12.95
C GLN A 64 -8.52 -5.89 -13.97
N VAL A 65 -7.43 -6.53 -13.55
CA VAL A 65 -6.30 -6.90 -14.42
C VAL A 65 -6.75 -7.82 -15.55
N ALA A 66 -7.56 -8.83 -15.25
CA ALA A 66 -8.08 -9.73 -16.27
C ALA A 66 -8.95 -9.00 -17.30
N SER A 67 -9.73 -8.00 -16.87
CA SER A 67 -10.52 -7.15 -17.76
C SER A 67 -9.61 -6.28 -18.65
N GLU A 68 -8.61 -5.59 -18.09
CA GLU A 68 -7.66 -4.77 -18.86
C GLU A 68 -6.84 -5.61 -19.85
N LEU A 69 -6.44 -6.82 -19.45
CA LEU A 69 -5.81 -7.80 -20.35
C LEU A 69 -6.73 -8.14 -21.53
N HIS A 70 -8.00 -8.43 -21.26
CA HIS A 70 -8.94 -8.80 -22.31
C HIS A 70 -9.20 -7.64 -23.27
N ASP A 71 -9.40 -6.44 -22.74
CA ASP A 71 -9.81 -5.29 -23.54
C ASP A 71 -8.64 -4.73 -24.35
N ASN A 72 -7.46 -4.51 -23.76
CA ASN A 72 -6.34 -3.90 -24.51
C ASN A 72 -5.54 -4.94 -25.31
N ILE A 73 -5.04 -5.98 -24.63
CA ILE A 73 -4.16 -6.97 -25.28
C ILE A 73 -4.96 -7.88 -26.22
N GLY A 74 -6.20 -8.22 -25.85
CA GLY A 74 -7.10 -8.99 -26.73
C GLY A 74 -7.41 -8.26 -28.05
N GLN A 75 -7.62 -6.94 -28.00
CA GLN A 75 -7.85 -6.13 -29.21
C GLN A 75 -6.59 -6.03 -30.09
N ILE A 76 -5.42 -5.80 -29.50
CA ILE A 76 -4.15 -5.71 -30.26
C ILE A 76 -3.79 -7.07 -30.91
N LEU A 77 -4.04 -8.19 -30.22
CA LEU A 77 -3.83 -9.52 -30.78
C LEU A 77 -4.85 -9.85 -31.89
N ALA A 78 -6.10 -9.40 -31.77
CA ALA A 78 -7.10 -9.53 -32.81
C ALA A 78 -6.73 -8.73 -34.08
N LEU A 79 -6.22 -7.51 -33.92
CA LEU A 79 -5.68 -6.69 -35.00
C LEU A 79 -4.49 -7.37 -35.68
N ASN A 80 -3.53 -7.90 -34.92
CA ASN A 80 -2.42 -8.71 -35.45
C ASN A 80 -2.93 -9.88 -36.30
N CYS A 81 -3.91 -10.64 -35.80
CA CYS A 81 -4.49 -11.76 -36.53
C CYS A 81 -5.17 -11.32 -37.85
N MET A 82 -5.80 -10.15 -37.88
CA MET A 82 -6.36 -9.57 -39.11
C MET A 82 -5.28 -9.21 -40.12
N TYR A 83 -4.21 -8.53 -39.69
CA TYR A 83 -3.11 -8.15 -40.58
C TYR A 83 -2.37 -9.37 -41.15
N ILE A 84 -2.10 -10.39 -40.32
CA ILE A 84 -1.52 -11.67 -40.77
C ILE A 84 -2.41 -12.37 -41.81
N LYS A 85 -3.74 -12.35 -41.62
CA LYS A 85 -4.68 -12.91 -42.60
C LYS A 85 -4.69 -12.11 -43.91
N SER A 86 -4.45 -10.80 -43.87
CA SER A 86 -4.38 -9.94 -45.07
C SER A 86 -3.12 -10.20 -45.90
N LEU A 87 -2.00 -10.55 -45.26
CA LEU A 87 -0.73 -10.91 -45.91
C LEU A 87 -0.81 -12.20 -46.74
N LYS A 88 -1.76 -13.10 -46.45
CA LYS A 88 -2.03 -14.29 -47.28
C LYS A 88 -2.62 -13.96 -48.66
N LYS A 89 -3.14 -12.74 -48.87
CA LYS A 89 -3.70 -12.29 -50.16
C LYS A 89 -2.70 -11.47 -50.99
N GLU A 90 -1.79 -10.75 -50.33
CA GLU A 90 -0.83 -9.86 -51.00
C GLU A 90 0.38 -9.64 -50.08
N TYR A 91 1.57 -9.99 -50.55
CA TYR A 91 2.79 -9.91 -49.74
C TYR A 91 3.44 -8.52 -49.91
N SER A 92 3.63 -7.79 -48.81
CA SER A 92 4.47 -6.58 -48.77
C SER A 92 5.31 -6.58 -47.49
N GLU A 93 6.60 -6.22 -47.60
CA GLU A 93 7.51 -6.14 -46.44
C GLU A 93 7.02 -5.14 -45.40
N GLU A 94 6.37 -4.07 -45.83
CA GLU A 94 5.75 -3.05 -44.96
C GLU A 94 4.65 -3.63 -44.07
N LYS A 95 3.75 -4.45 -44.64
CA LYS A 95 2.69 -5.12 -43.87
C LYS A 95 3.24 -6.18 -42.91
N MET A 96 4.37 -6.81 -43.26
CA MET A 96 5.06 -7.78 -42.39
C MET A 96 5.73 -7.09 -41.20
N GLY A 97 6.36 -5.93 -41.42
CA GLY A 97 6.91 -5.09 -40.36
C GLY A 97 5.85 -4.63 -39.36
N MET A 98 4.68 -4.22 -39.86
CA MET A 98 3.58 -3.73 -39.02
C MET A 98 2.95 -4.81 -38.12
N VAL A 99 3.00 -6.08 -38.53
CA VAL A 99 2.63 -7.22 -37.66
C VAL A 99 3.67 -7.43 -36.55
N GLY A 100 4.96 -7.28 -36.86
CA GLY A 100 6.03 -7.33 -35.86
C GLY A 100 5.85 -6.26 -34.79
N ASP A 101 5.59 -5.02 -35.21
CA ASP A 101 5.42 -3.86 -34.32
C ASP A 101 4.19 -4.01 -33.41
N LEU A 102 3.06 -4.50 -33.94
CA LEU A 102 1.85 -4.74 -33.16
C LEU A 102 2.02 -5.90 -32.18
N ALA A 103 2.77 -6.95 -32.54
CA ALA A 103 3.08 -8.06 -31.64
C ALA A 103 4.03 -7.64 -30.51
N GLU A 104 5.02 -6.81 -30.83
CA GLU A 104 5.92 -6.22 -29.83
C GLU A 104 5.17 -5.26 -28.89
N LYS A 105 4.21 -4.50 -29.41
CA LYS A 105 3.33 -3.65 -28.62
C LYS A 105 2.48 -4.46 -27.63
N ALA A 106 1.84 -5.54 -28.08
CA ALA A 106 1.08 -6.44 -27.20
C ALA A 106 1.97 -7.08 -26.13
N LEU A 107 3.17 -7.55 -26.50
CA LEU A 107 4.13 -8.13 -25.56
C LEU A 107 4.60 -7.12 -24.52
N ASN A 108 4.80 -5.87 -24.93
CA ASN A 108 5.13 -4.78 -24.03
C ASN A 108 3.97 -4.46 -23.08
N GLU A 109 2.72 -4.40 -23.53
CA GLU A 109 1.56 -4.19 -22.64
C GLU A 109 1.36 -5.33 -21.62
N VAL A 110 1.57 -6.59 -22.03
CA VAL A 110 1.58 -7.73 -21.07
C VAL A 110 2.68 -7.55 -20.02
N ARG A 111 3.89 -7.16 -20.45
CA ARG A 111 5.02 -6.91 -19.55
C ARG A 111 4.77 -5.71 -18.62
N GLN A 112 4.10 -4.68 -19.11
CA GLN A 112 3.67 -3.48 -18.36
C GLN A 112 2.71 -3.84 -17.23
N LEU A 113 1.66 -4.61 -17.52
CA LEU A 113 0.68 -5.08 -16.53
C LEU A 113 1.32 -6.03 -15.50
N THR A 114 2.15 -6.97 -15.96
CA THR A 114 2.86 -7.91 -15.07
C THR A 114 3.81 -7.18 -14.10
N LYS A 115 4.41 -6.07 -14.54
CA LYS A 115 5.34 -5.27 -13.73
C LYS A 115 4.63 -4.41 -12.68
N LEU A 116 3.42 -3.92 -12.96
CA LEU A 116 2.56 -3.22 -12.00
C LEU A 116 2.08 -4.14 -10.87
N LEU A 117 1.92 -5.43 -11.18
CA LEU A 117 1.40 -6.46 -10.27
C LEU A 117 2.46 -7.09 -9.36
N ASN A 118 3.74 -6.95 -9.69
CA ASN A 118 4.81 -7.54 -8.90
C ASN A 118 5.17 -6.66 -7.69
N ASP A 119 4.93 -7.21 -6.50
CA ASP A 119 5.43 -6.72 -5.19
C ASP A 119 6.98 -6.73 -5.07
N ASP A 120 7.71 -7.15 -6.11
CA ASP A 120 9.17 -7.37 -6.09
C ASP A 120 10.03 -6.19 -6.55
N LEU A 121 9.43 -5.09 -7.02
CA LEU A 121 10.22 -3.94 -7.50
C LEU A 121 11.02 -3.23 -6.41
N ILE A 122 10.68 -3.38 -5.12
CA ILE A 122 11.43 -2.72 -4.03
C ILE A 122 12.25 -3.69 -3.18
N ARG A 123 12.03 -5.01 -3.30
CA ARG A 123 12.96 -5.97 -2.70
C ARG A 123 14.39 -5.86 -3.23
N ASN A 124 14.58 -5.26 -4.41
CA ASN A 124 15.88 -5.17 -5.10
C ASN A 124 16.34 -3.73 -5.41
N TYR A 125 15.56 -2.69 -5.12
CA TYR A 125 15.88 -1.29 -5.45
C TYR A 125 15.50 -0.37 -4.31
N SER A 126 16.34 0.64 -4.03
CA SER A 126 16.00 1.71 -3.09
C SER A 126 14.84 2.57 -3.61
N LEU A 127 14.20 3.34 -2.73
CA LEU A 127 13.08 4.23 -3.08
C LEU A 127 13.39 5.12 -4.29
N ILE A 128 14.57 5.75 -4.28
CA ILE A 128 15.01 6.66 -5.35
C ILE A 128 15.13 5.94 -6.70
N GLU A 129 15.74 4.75 -6.71
CA GLU A 129 15.93 3.97 -7.92
C GLU A 129 14.59 3.47 -8.47
N ALA A 130 13.66 3.08 -7.59
CA ALA A 130 12.31 2.71 -7.97
C ALA A 130 11.54 3.90 -8.60
N LEU A 131 11.64 5.10 -8.02
CA LEU A 131 11.00 6.31 -8.54
C LEU A 131 11.60 6.78 -9.87
N ARG A 132 12.92 6.69 -10.04
CA ARG A 132 13.59 6.99 -11.32
C ARG A 132 13.12 6.04 -12.42
N LYS A 133 13.02 4.75 -12.12
CA LYS A 133 12.50 3.75 -13.07
C LYS A 133 11.04 4.00 -13.40
N LEU A 134 10.22 4.39 -12.43
CA LEU A 134 8.82 4.75 -12.64
C LEU A 134 8.70 5.99 -13.56
N LYS A 135 9.51 7.03 -13.31
CA LYS A 135 9.59 8.22 -14.18
C LYS A 135 9.97 7.84 -15.61
N GLU A 136 11.08 7.12 -15.79
CA GLU A 136 11.57 6.71 -17.12
C GLU A 136 10.51 5.89 -17.86
N TYR A 137 9.83 5.00 -17.15
CA TYR A 137 8.75 4.20 -17.68
C TYR A 137 7.57 5.06 -18.17
N LEU A 138 7.10 5.99 -17.34
CA LEU A 138 5.94 6.84 -17.68
C LEU A 138 6.25 7.84 -18.80
N SER A 139 7.49 8.34 -18.87
CA SER A 139 7.94 9.20 -19.98
C SER A 139 7.92 8.52 -21.35
N LYS A 140 7.93 7.17 -21.39
CA LYS A 140 7.83 6.40 -22.64
C LYS A 140 6.39 6.09 -23.05
N LEU A 141 5.45 6.17 -22.12
CA LEU A 141 4.06 5.76 -22.32
C LEU A 141 3.09 6.94 -22.49
N SER A 142 3.48 8.12 -22.04
CA SER A 142 2.63 9.31 -22.03
C SER A 142 3.46 10.56 -22.30
N THR A 143 2.80 11.64 -22.69
CA THR A 143 3.39 12.98 -22.79
C THR A 143 3.57 13.65 -21.42
N LEU A 144 3.25 12.94 -20.32
CA LEU A 144 3.35 13.44 -18.96
C LEU A 144 4.81 13.72 -18.58
N GLU A 145 5.10 14.95 -18.17
CA GLU A 145 6.40 15.33 -17.63
C GLU A 145 6.45 15.09 -16.12
N ILE A 146 7.31 14.17 -15.67
CA ILE A 146 7.55 13.96 -14.23
C ILE A 146 8.89 14.59 -13.84
N LYS A 147 8.85 15.60 -12.98
CA LYS A 147 10.03 16.26 -12.41
C LYS A 147 10.33 15.63 -11.05
N LEU A 148 11.46 14.93 -10.96
CA LEU A 148 11.92 14.30 -9.72
C LEU A 148 13.10 15.10 -9.19
N SER A 149 12.95 15.69 -8.02
CA SER A 149 13.99 16.40 -7.28
C SER A 149 14.31 15.65 -5.99
N ILE A 150 15.61 15.54 -5.69
CA ILE A 150 16.12 14.88 -4.48
C ILE A 150 17.04 15.88 -3.81
N LEU A 151 16.71 16.24 -2.58
CA LEU A 151 17.35 17.31 -1.82
C LEU A 151 17.88 16.76 -0.50
N GLY A 152 19.05 17.24 -0.08
CA GLY A 152 19.71 16.80 1.15
C GLY A 152 20.50 15.50 1.01
N ASN A 153 20.94 14.97 2.16
CA ASN A 153 21.75 13.75 2.22
C ASN A 153 20.84 12.53 2.31
N VAL A 154 20.88 11.68 1.28
CA VAL A 154 20.05 10.48 1.20
C VAL A 154 20.38 9.52 2.36
N VAL A 155 19.35 9.13 3.10
CA VAL A 155 19.43 8.16 4.20
C VAL A 155 18.79 6.85 3.76
N VAL A 156 19.41 5.72 4.10
CA VAL A 156 18.85 4.39 3.86
C VAL A 156 17.70 4.15 4.84
N LEU A 157 16.52 3.84 4.32
CA LEU A 157 15.33 3.57 5.12
C LEU A 157 15.10 2.05 5.23
N ASP A 158 14.23 1.63 6.15
CA ASP A 158 13.73 0.26 6.17
C ASP A 158 13.00 -0.06 4.85
N ALA A 159 13.22 -1.26 4.30
CA ALA A 159 12.67 -1.65 3.02
C ALA A 159 11.13 -1.58 2.97
N ASN A 160 10.44 -1.81 4.09
CA ASN A 160 8.99 -1.67 4.14
C ASN A 160 8.56 -0.19 4.08
N VAL A 161 9.35 0.70 4.69
CA VAL A 161 9.11 2.15 4.63
C VAL A 161 9.30 2.65 3.20
N GLU A 162 10.39 2.26 2.54
CA GLU A 162 10.62 2.59 1.12
C GLU A 162 9.48 2.09 0.23
N LEU A 163 9.02 0.86 0.45
CA LEU A 163 7.92 0.25 -0.30
C LEU A 163 6.62 1.04 -0.12
N ILE A 164 6.29 1.42 1.10
CA ILE A 164 5.04 2.13 1.40
C ILE A 164 5.07 3.54 0.80
N ILE A 165 6.19 4.26 0.93
CA ILE A 165 6.35 5.60 0.32
C ILE A 165 6.25 5.50 -1.20
N PHE A 166 6.92 4.54 -1.83
CA PHE A 166 6.81 4.33 -3.27
C PHE A 166 5.37 4.04 -3.72
N ARG A 167 4.64 3.19 -2.99
CA ARG A 167 3.23 2.89 -3.30
C ARG A 167 2.35 4.13 -3.19
N ILE A 168 2.62 5.04 -2.25
CA ILE A 168 1.94 6.34 -2.16
C ILE A 168 2.23 7.18 -3.40
N CYS A 169 3.50 7.30 -3.81
CA CYS A 169 3.87 8.02 -5.03
C CYS A 169 3.23 7.42 -6.29
N GLN A 170 3.22 6.10 -6.40
CA GLN A 170 2.63 5.37 -7.52
C GLN A 170 1.12 5.62 -7.63
N GLU A 171 0.41 5.51 -6.50
CA GLU A 171 -1.03 5.74 -6.44
C GLU A 171 -1.38 7.19 -6.79
N PHE A 172 -0.59 8.17 -6.29
CA PHE A 172 -0.75 9.58 -6.65
C PHE A 172 -0.65 9.78 -8.17
N ILE A 173 0.44 9.31 -8.78
CA ILE A 173 0.65 9.45 -10.22
C ILE A 173 -0.46 8.77 -11.02
N THR A 174 -0.91 7.59 -10.56
CA THR A 174 -2.01 6.86 -11.21
C THR A 174 -3.31 7.64 -11.14
N ASN A 175 -3.61 8.26 -9.99
CA ASN A 175 -4.80 9.09 -9.83
C ASN A 175 -4.73 10.34 -10.72
N SER A 176 -3.58 11.01 -10.78
CA SER A 176 -3.40 12.18 -11.65
C SER A 176 -3.59 11.82 -13.14
N LEU A 177 -3.04 10.68 -13.57
CA LEU A 177 -3.23 10.17 -14.95
C LEU A 177 -4.68 9.80 -15.28
N LYS A 178 -5.43 9.23 -14.32
CA LYS A 178 -6.81 8.79 -14.53
C LYS A 178 -7.84 9.90 -14.45
N HIS A 179 -7.59 10.91 -13.61
CA HIS A 179 -8.63 11.84 -13.17
C HIS A 179 -8.30 13.31 -13.38
N ALA A 180 -7.02 13.68 -13.48
CA ALA A 180 -6.63 15.09 -13.41
C ALA A 180 -6.34 15.71 -14.79
N ASN A 181 -6.29 14.93 -15.88
CA ASN A 181 -5.90 15.42 -17.21
C ASN A 181 -4.65 16.33 -17.17
N CYS A 182 -3.68 15.96 -16.34
CA CYS A 182 -2.46 16.73 -16.10
C CYS A 182 -1.39 16.41 -17.16
N ASP A 183 -0.55 17.39 -17.47
CA ASP A 183 0.64 17.22 -18.32
C ASP A 183 1.95 17.29 -17.53
N GLN A 184 1.92 17.68 -16.25
CA GLN A 184 3.08 17.74 -15.37
C GLN A 184 2.80 17.20 -13.96
N ILE A 185 3.76 16.45 -13.41
CA ILE A 185 3.83 16.08 -11.99
C ILE A 185 5.20 16.45 -11.42
N ASP A 186 5.20 17.23 -10.35
CA ASP A 186 6.37 17.57 -9.55
C ASP A 186 6.47 16.64 -8.33
N MET A 187 7.63 16.00 -8.18
CA MET A 187 7.97 15.12 -7.07
C MET A 187 9.25 15.61 -6.40
N ALA A 188 9.19 15.85 -5.10
CA ALA A 188 10.31 16.27 -4.28
C ALA A 188 10.51 15.31 -3.11
N LEU A 189 11.75 14.81 -2.95
CA LEU A 189 12.18 14.06 -1.78
C LEU A 189 13.24 14.89 -1.06
N GLU A 190 12.89 15.39 0.13
CA GLU A 190 13.76 16.23 0.95
C GLU A 190 14.21 15.46 2.19
N TYR A 191 15.49 15.09 2.21
CA TYR A 191 16.13 14.45 3.34
C TYR A 191 16.75 15.48 4.26
N SER A 192 16.45 15.37 5.55
CA SER A 192 17.11 16.11 6.62
C SER A 192 17.73 15.13 7.62
N GLU A 193 18.36 15.62 8.69
CA GLU A 193 18.93 14.73 9.72
C GLU A 193 17.87 13.93 10.49
N THR A 194 16.62 14.42 10.55
CA THR A 194 15.58 13.87 11.43
C THR A 194 14.37 13.29 10.70
N GLN A 195 14.20 13.61 9.42
CA GLN A 195 12.99 13.25 8.67
C GLN A 195 13.23 13.25 7.15
N LEU A 196 12.37 12.50 6.45
CA LEU A 196 12.14 12.59 5.02
C LEU A 196 10.80 13.30 4.77
N ARG A 197 10.81 14.33 3.92
CA ARG A 197 9.59 14.92 3.37
C ARG A 197 9.43 14.51 1.91
N VAL A 198 8.22 14.10 1.55
CA VAL A 198 7.84 13.76 0.17
C VAL A 198 6.72 14.69 -0.25
N GLY A 199 7.01 15.53 -1.25
CA GLY A 199 6.03 16.39 -1.90
C GLY A 199 5.67 15.85 -3.27
N LEU A 200 4.38 15.77 -3.56
CA LEU A 200 3.83 15.41 -4.86
C LEU A 200 2.83 16.48 -5.27
N GLN A 201 2.91 16.95 -6.51
CA GLN A 201 1.97 17.92 -7.04
C GLN A 201 1.69 17.64 -8.50
N ASP A 202 0.42 17.56 -8.89
CA ASP A 202 0.00 17.60 -10.29
C ASP A 202 -0.60 18.97 -10.62
N ASN A 203 -0.62 19.31 -11.90
CA ASN A 203 -1.20 20.54 -12.41
C ASN A 203 -2.56 20.30 -13.10
N GLY A 204 -3.27 19.25 -12.72
CA GLY A 204 -4.51 18.87 -13.38
C GLY A 204 -5.74 19.65 -12.93
N ASP A 205 -6.91 19.12 -13.28
CA ASP A 205 -8.21 19.74 -13.00
C ASP A 205 -8.56 19.76 -11.49
N GLY A 206 -7.82 19.04 -10.64
CA GLY A 206 -8.09 18.94 -9.21
C GLY A 206 -9.50 18.41 -8.91
N PHE A 207 -9.90 18.48 -7.64
CA PHE A 207 -11.24 18.10 -7.20
C PHE A 207 -11.57 18.72 -5.85
N ASP A 208 -12.86 18.83 -5.53
CA ASP A 208 -13.26 19.24 -4.19
C ASP A 208 -13.21 18.07 -3.20
N ILE A 209 -12.24 18.14 -2.26
CA ILE A 209 -12.07 17.16 -1.19
C ILE A 209 -13.34 17.02 -0.33
N ALA A 210 -14.12 18.09 -0.15
CA ALA A 210 -15.30 18.08 0.72
C ALA A 210 -16.43 17.18 0.19
N HIS A 211 -16.42 16.87 -1.11
CA HIS A 211 -17.45 16.06 -1.78
C HIS A 211 -17.04 14.59 -1.96
N ILE A 212 -15.90 14.19 -1.39
CA ILE A 212 -15.37 12.83 -1.52
C ILE A 212 -15.89 11.91 -0.41
N SER A 213 -16.55 10.83 -0.79
CA SER A 213 -17.07 9.79 0.11
C SER A 213 -15.98 8.83 0.64
N GLU A 214 -16.24 8.24 1.80
CA GLU A 214 -15.46 7.10 2.34
C GLU A 214 -15.45 5.95 1.32
N GLY A 215 -14.25 5.60 0.82
CA GLY A 215 -14.06 4.57 -0.23
C GLY A 215 -13.25 5.03 -1.45
N ASN A 216 -12.94 6.32 -1.56
CA ASN A 216 -12.09 6.86 -2.63
C ASN A 216 -10.60 6.62 -2.38
N GLY A 217 -9.80 6.59 -3.46
CA GLY A 217 -8.35 6.31 -3.44
C GLY A 217 -7.52 7.16 -2.48
N ILE A 218 -8.05 8.32 -2.05
CA ILE A 218 -7.42 9.20 -1.04
C ILE A 218 -7.28 8.52 0.33
N PHE A 219 -8.23 7.68 0.74
CA PHE A 219 -8.12 6.94 2.02
C PHE A 219 -6.95 5.96 2.02
N ASN A 220 -6.55 5.47 0.83
CA ASN A 220 -5.37 4.61 0.72
C ASN A 220 -4.09 5.35 1.12
N PHE A 221 -3.98 6.65 0.82
CA PHE A 221 -2.84 7.46 1.26
C PHE A 221 -2.74 7.50 2.78
N TYR A 222 -3.84 7.83 3.46
CA TYR A 222 -3.90 7.89 4.92
C TYR A 222 -3.60 6.54 5.58
N ASN A 223 -4.22 5.46 5.09
CA ASN A 223 -3.99 4.11 5.61
C ASN A 223 -2.53 3.68 5.46
N ARG A 224 -1.92 3.94 4.30
CA ARG A 224 -0.50 3.63 4.04
C ARG A 224 0.44 4.47 4.90
N ALA A 225 0.21 5.77 5.03
CA ALA A 225 1.02 6.64 5.89
C ALA A 225 0.97 6.17 7.36
N LYS A 226 -0.21 5.75 7.84
CA LYS A 226 -0.38 5.19 9.19
C LYS A 226 0.45 3.93 9.42
N MET A 227 0.62 3.06 8.42
CA MET A 227 1.41 1.82 8.55
C MET A 227 2.89 2.09 8.87
N ILE A 228 3.42 3.26 8.51
CA ILE A 228 4.80 3.67 8.77
C ILE A 228 4.89 4.80 9.81
N ASN A 229 3.80 5.11 10.51
CA ASN A 229 3.70 6.25 11.43
C ASN A 229 4.11 7.60 10.79
N ALA A 230 3.84 7.78 9.50
CA ALA A 230 4.07 9.04 8.80
C ALA A 230 2.86 9.96 8.91
N GLN A 231 3.12 11.27 8.86
CA GLN A 231 2.09 12.29 8.67
C GLN A 231 1.84 12.47 7.18
N ILE A 232 0.57 12.64 6.78
CA ILE A 232 0.21 12.89 5.39
C ILE A 232 -0.91 13.92 5.33
N ASP A 233 -0.80 14.82 4.36
CA ASP A 233 -1.79 15.86 4.05
C ASP A 233 -2.04 15.84 2.54
N VAL A 234 -3.30 15.90 2.14
CA VAL A 234 -3.71 15.94 0.74
C VAL A 234 -4.59 17.16 0.54
N ARG A 235 -4.22 17.99 -0.43
CA ARG A 235 -4.94 19.21 -0.81
C ARG A 235 -5.26 19.13 -2.29
N SER A 236 -6.48 19.51 -2.65
CA SER A 236 -6.91 19.60 -4.04
C SER A 236 -7.91 20.73 -4.11
N GLU A 237 -7.84 21.49 -5.19
CA GLU A 237 -8.80 22.55 -5.50
C GLU A 237 -9.10 22.46 -7.00
N GLU A 238 -10.37 22.61 -7.36
CA GLU A 238 -10.79 22.59 -8.76
C GLU A 238 -9.96 23.59 -9.59
N SER A 239 -9.52 23.14 -10.76
CA SER A 239 -8.65 23.85 -11.70
C SER A 239 -7.25 24.24 -11.19
N LYS A 240 -6.78 23.70 -10.05
CA LYS A 240 -5.44 23.96 -9.50
C LYS A 240 -4.60 22.70 -9.23
N GLY A 241 -5.13 21.54 -9.60
CA GLY A 241 -4.48 20.25 -9.40
C GLY A 241 -4.56 19.74 -7.98
N THR A 242 -3.81 18.67 -7.73
CA THR A 242 -3.72 18.01 -6.43
C THR A 242 -2.30 18.07 -5.88
N ALA A 243 -2.17 18.28 -4.58
CA ALA A 243 -0.92 18.27 -3.85
C ALA A 243 -0.99 17.28 -2.67
N LEU A 244 0.07 16.51 -2.47
CA LEU A 244 0.22 15.58 -1.35
C LEU A 244 1.56 15.84 -0.68
N SER A 245 1.53 15.98 0.64
CA SER A 245 2.71 16.14 1.49
C SER A 245 2.76 15.01 2.50
N LEU A 246 3.84 14.22 2.49
CA LEU A 246 4.12 13.17 3.46
C LEU A 246 5.39 13.51 4.25
N ILE A 247 5.33 13.35 5.57
CA ILE A 247 6.47 13.54 6.48
C ILE A 247 6.69 12.24 7.26
N TYR A 248 7.85 11.63 7.05
CA TYR A 248 8.30 10.46 7.78
C TYR A 248 9.48 10.84 8.68
N ASN A 249 9.27 10.74 10.00
CA ASN A 249 10.34 10.98 10.98
C ASN A 249 11.22 9.73 11.08
N PHE A 250 12.54 9.92 11.06
CA PHE A 250 13.46 8.83 11.29
C PHE A 250 13.33 8.35 12.74
N PRO A 251 13.38 7.02 12.98
CA PRO A 251 13.39 6.52 14.34
C PRO A 251 14.62 7.08 15.04
N ASN A 252 14.42 7.76 16.18
CA ASN A 252 15.53 8.22 17.02
C ASN A 252 16.42 7.01 17.35
N HIS A 253 17.66 7.00 16.85
CA HIS A 253 18.69 6.12 17.36
C HIS A 253 19.08 6.64 18.76
N GLY A 254 18.29 6.26 19.76
CA GLY A 254 18.65 6.36 21.17
C GLY A 254 19.68 5.31 21.54
#